data_AF-A0A956YWH6-F1
#
_entry.id   AF-A0A956YWH6-F1
#
_cell.length_a   1.000
_cell.length_b   1.000
_cell.length_c   1.000
_cell.angle_alpha   90.00
_cell.angle_beta   90.00
_cell.angle_gamma   90.00
#
_symmetry.space_group_name_H-M   'P 1'
#
loop_
_entity.id
_entity.type
_entity.pdbx_description
1 polymer ?
#
loop_
_entity_poly.entity_id
_entity_poly.type
_entity_poly.pdbx_seq_one_letter_code
_entity_poly.pdbx_strand_id
1 'polypeptide(L)'
;DFPRISESVDTIDLLVPFAMPDFQKMLHTMMEAGNELMKVLGSVGQTMGMIAASGFPGMGLNIVKTPFDYLGDTLRGTKGILMDMYRRPDDLLAACEAYVPVLIKAIVGVSDRTNAPAALYVLHKGADAFMSQEQFEKFYWPTWKQVMLGLYEEGITSYLFIEGSYNTRLENLAEMPEKSLVCHFDQTDMKRVKEVLSDKYIIAGNVPASLMSVGSTDDLRAYCDNLVELFSDTPAYILAHGCYFENTTDDKMRAFMDSVKK
;
A
#
# COMPACT_ATOMS: atom_id res chain seq x y z
N ASP A 1 -19.08 38.44 22.95
CA ASP A 1 -18.50 37.62 24.03
C ASP A 1 -19.54 37.14 25.01
N PHE A 2 -19.71 35.83 25.05
CA PHE A 2 -20.12 35.09 26.24
C PHE A 2 -19.41 33.73 26.15
N PRO A 3 -18.42 33.42 27.00
CA PRO A 3 -17.99 32.04 27.14
C PRO A 3 -19.15 31.27 27.79
N ARG A 4 -19.61 30.18 27.15
CA ARG A 4 -20.42 29.19 27.86
C ARG A 4 -19.52 28.53 28.88
N ILE A 5 -19.57 29.01 30.12
CA ILE A 5 -19.07 28.25 31.27
C ILE A 5 -20.10 27.15 31.48
N SER A 6 -19.80 25.92 31.04
CA SER A 6 -20.51 24.73 31.52
C SER A 6 -19.87 24.28 32.83
N GLU A 7 -20.70 23.70 33.69
CA GLU A 7 -20.41 23.38 35.08
C GLU A 7 -19.38 22.23 35.19
N SER A 8 -18.55 22.25 36.24
CA SER A 8 -17.49 21.25 36.52
C SER A 8 -17.99 19.79 36.64
N VAL A 9 -19.31 19.56 36.65
CA VAL A 9 -19.93 18.24 36.80
C VAL A 9 -19.60 17.27 35.67
N ASP A 10 -19.49 17.74 34.42
CA ASP A 10 -19.11 16.87 33.29
C ASP A 10 -17.68 16.33 33.42
N THR A 11 -16.83 17.03 34.19
CA THR A 11 -15.44 16.60 34.42
C THR A 11 -15.39 15.39 35.36
N ILE A 12 -16.33 15.27 36.30
CA ILE A 12 -16.39 14.11 37.21
C ILE A 12 -16.72 12.86 36.39
N ASP A 13 -17.78 12.90 35.60
CA ASP A 13 -18.20 11.75 34.78
C ASP A 13 -17.15 11.36 33.73
N LEU A 14 -16.44 12.35 33.16
CA LEU A 14 -15.33 12.10 32.23
C LEU A 14 -14.11 11.44 32.92
N LEU A 15 -13.83 11.78 34.18
CA LEU A 15 -12.64 11.32 34.90
C LEU A 15 -12.87 10.06 35.73
N VAL A 16 -14.10 9.74 36.12
CA VAL A 16 -14.44 8.53 36.90
C VAL A 16 -13.86 7.25 36.26
N PRO A 17 -13.92 7.02 34.93
CA PRO A 17 -13.29 5.87 34.30
C PRO A 17 -11.79 5.75 34.61
N PHE A 18 -11.05 6.85 34.73
CA PHE A 18 -9.62 6.85 35.02
C PHE A 18 -9.26 6.38 36.44
N ALA A 19 -10.23 6.33 37.35
CA ALA A 19 -10.07 5.74 38.68
C ALA A 19 -10.48 4.26 38.73
N MET A 20 -11.10 3.73 37.68
CA MET A 20 -11.53 2.33 37.62
C MET A 20 -10.31 1.42 37.35
N PRO A 21 -10.10 0.36 38.17
CA PRO A 21 -8.92 -0.50 38.03
C PRO A 21 -8.73 -1.10 36.62
N ASP A 22 -9.81 -1.53 35.97
CA ASP A 22 -9.74 -2.13 34.63
C ASP A 22 -9.32 -1.11 33.56
N PHE A 23 -9.79 0.13 33.67
CA PHE A 23 -9.41 1.19 32.75
C PHE A 23 -7.97 1.65 32.98
N GLN A 24 -7.52 1.75 34.24
CA GLN A 24 -6.11 2.01 34.56
C GLN A 24 -5.21 0.91 34.01
N LYS A 25 -5.60 -0.36 34.19
CA LYS A 25 -4.88 -1.51 33.64
C LYS A 25 -4.79 -1.42 32.11
N MET A 26 -5.90 -1.12 31.42
CA MET A 26 -5.91 -0.90 29.97
C MET A 26 -4.92 0.21 29.56
N LEU A 27 -4.94 1.36 30.23
CA LEU A 27 -4.01 2.46 29.94
C LEU A 27 -2.55 2.04 30.15
N HIS A 28 -2.23 1.37 31.26
CA HIS A 28 -0.88 0.87 31.52
C HIS A 28 -0.43 -0.13 30.45
N THR A 29 -1.29 -1.06 30.03
CA THR A 29 -0.98 -2.00 28.94
C THR A 29 -0.73 -1.26 27.62
N MET A 30 -1.50 -0.22 27.30
CA MET A 30 -1.25 0.61 26.11
C MET A 30 0.09 1.36 26.20
N MET A 31 0.47 1.84 27.39
CA MET A 31 1.76 2.50 27.61
C MET A 31 2.92 1.51 27.44
N GLU A 32 2.80 0.29 27.98
CA GLU A 32 3.78 -0.78 27.78
C GLU A 32 3.92 -1.14 26.30
N ALA A 33 2.81 -1.32 25.58
CA ALA A 33 2.82 -1.55 24.14
C ALA A 33 3.48 -0.40 23.37
N GLY A 34 3.21 0.85 23.78
CA GLY A 34 3.86 2.04 23.22
C GLY A 34 5.38 2.03 23.43
N ASN A 35 5.85 1.63 24.61
CA ASN A 35 7.28 1.49 24.89
C ASN A 35 7.94 0.41 24.01
N GLU A 36 7.28 -0.72 23.78
CA GLU A 36 7.77 -1.75 22.86
C GLU A 36 7.79 -1.26 21.41
N LEU A 37 6.74 -0.56 20.96
CA LEU A 37 6.70 0.05 19.64
C LEU A 37 7.88 1.01 19.42
N MET A 38 8.24 1.82 20.43
CA MET A 38 9.38 2.72 20.34
C MET A 38 10.71 2.00 20.11
N LYS A 39 10.89 0.78 20.66
CA LYS A 39 12.08 -0.04 20.38
C LYS A 39 12.10 -0.49 18.91
N VAL A 40 10.97 -0.94 18.38
CA VAL A 40 10.82 -1.34 16.97
C VAL A 40 11.10 -0.15 16.04
N LEU A 41 10.51 1.01 16.32
CA LEU A 41 10.73 2.23 15.54
C LEU A 41 12.19 2.70 15.60
N GLY A 42 12.87 2.51 16.74
CA GLY A 42 14.31 2.76 16.87
C GLY A 42 15.13 1.90 15.90
N SER A 43 14.86 0.59 15.85
CA SER A 43 15.53 -0.32 14.91
C SER A 43 15.23 0.03 13.45
N VAL A 44 13.96 0.30 13.12
CA VAL A 44 13.56 0.71 11.75
C VAL A 44 14.28 2.00 11.34
N GLY A 45 14.34 2.99 12.23
CA GLY A 45 15.03 4.25 11.97
C GLY A 45 16.53 4.07 11.72
N GLN A 46 17.20 3.21 12.49
CA GLN A 46 18.61 2.86 12.27
C GLN A 46 18.83 2.18 10.91
N THR A 47 17.98 1.20 10.56
CA THR A 47 18.05 0.52 9.26
C THR A 47 17.82 1.49 8.10
N MET A 48 16.83 2.38 8.21
CA MET A 48 16.59 3.43 7.20
C MET A 48 17.80 4.35 7.04
N GLY A 49 18.46 4.71 8.15
CA GLY A 49 19.71 5.47 8.12
C GLY A 49 20.84 4.75 7.39
N MET A 50 21.00 3.43 7.59
CA MET A 50 21.99 2.61 6.90
C MET A 50 21.72 2.50 5.40
N ILE A 51 20.45 2.32 5.01
CA ILE A 51 20.01 2.27 3.60
C ILE A 51 20.31 3.60 2.92
N ALA A 52 19.93 4.72 3.54
CA ALA A 52 20.21 6.05 3.04
C ALA A 52 21.71 6.32 2.89
N ALA A 53 22.52 5.94 3.89
CA ALA A 53 23.98 6.07 3.83
C ALA A 53 24.63 5.23 2.72
N SER A 54 23.95 4.18 2.27
CA SER A 54 24.38 3.33 1.15
C SER A 54 23.95 3.89 -0.22
N GLY A 55 23.32 5.07 -0.26
CA GLY A 55 22.91 5.75 -1.49
C GLY A 55 21.53 5.37 -2.03
N PHE A 56 20.77 4.54 -1.30
CA PHE A 56 19.41 4.18 -1.69
C PHE A 56 18.39 5.17 -1.12
N PRO A 57 17.38 5.60 -1.91
CA PRO A 57 16.37 6.52 -1.42
C PRO A 57 15.49 5.85 -0.37
N GLY A 58 15.20 6.58 0.71
CA GLY A 58 14.12 6.19 1.61
C GLY A 58 12.78 6.38 0.90
N MET A 59 11.97 5.32 0.80
CA MET A 59 10.66 5.39 0.14
C MET A 59 9.62 6.20 0.95
N GLY A 60 9.91 6.49 2.23
CA GLY A 60 9.01 7.21 3.12
C GLY A 60 7.76 6.41 3.50
N LEU A 61 6.86 7.04 4.24
CA LEU A 61 5.53 6.50 4.60
C LEU A 61 4.41 7.28 3.89
N ASN A 62 4.65 7.70 2.66
CA ASN A 62 3.68 8.50 1.90
C ASN A 62 2.63 7.57 1.28
N ILE A 63 1.66 7.15 2.10
CA ILE A 63 0.62 6.20 1.68
C ILE A 63 -0.56 6.96 1.07
N VAL A 64 -0.96 6.54 -0.12
CA VAL A 64 -2.13 7.03 -0.84
C VAL A 64 -3.08 5.88 -1.14
N LYS A 65 -4.35 6.20 -1.35
CA LYS A 65 -5.37 5.25 -1.79
C LYS A 65 -6.01 5.77 -3.06
N THR A 66 -6.65 4.88 -3.82
CA THR A 66 -7.56 5.35 -4.89
C THR A 66 -8.76 6.05 -4.26
N PRO A 67 -9.42 6.98 -4.97
CA PRO A 67 -10.66 7.59 -4.48
C PRO A 67 -11.71 6.54 -4.06
N PHE A 68 -11.88 5.49 -4.86
CA PHE A 68 -12.80 4.38 -4.55
C PHE A 68 -12.41 3.63 -3.28
N ASP A 69 -11.13 3.28 -3.11
CA ASP A 69 -10.66 2.59 -1.91
C ASP A 69 -10.75 3.47 -0.67
N TYR A 70 -10.49 4.77 -0.80
CA TYR A 70 -10.63 5.70 0.32
C TYR A 70 -12.08 5.72 0.85
N LEU A 71 -13.05 5.90 -0.05
CA LEU A 71 -14.47 5.85 0.31
C LEU A 71 -14.85 4.49 0.90
N GLY A 72 -14.35 3.41 0.29
CA GLY A 72 -14.61 2.03 0.72
C GLY A 72 -14.02 1.66 2.07
N ASP A 73 -12.80 2.08 2.38
CA ASP A 73 -12.13 1.73 3.63
C ASP A 73 -12.57 2.58 4.81
N THR A 74 -12.85 3.86 4.57
CA THR A 74 -13.01 4.83 5.65
C THR A 74 -14.47 5.17 5.92
N LEU A 75 -15.32 5.23 4.89
CA LEU A 75 -16.69 5.76 5.03
C LEU A 75 -17.77 4.70 4.86
N ARG A 76 -17.68 3.90 3.79
CA ARG A 76 -18.77 3.00 3.37
C ARG A 76 -18.56 1.54 3.79
N GLY A 77 -17.32 1.14 4.06
CA GLY A 77 -16.95 -0.27 4.19
C GLY A 77 -17.03 -1.02 2.85
N THR A 78 -16.43 -2.20 2.77
CA THR A 78 -16.42 -3.03 1.55
C THR A 78 -17.82 -3.34 1.02
N LYS A 79 -18.74 -3.72 1.91
CA LYS A 79 -20.13 -4.00 1.50
C LYS A 79 -20.82 -2.75 0.98
N GLY A 80 -20.65 -1.60 1.64
CA GLY A 80 -21.33 -0.36 1.26
C GLY A 80 -20.87 0.12 -0.11
N ILE A 81 -19.56 0.24 -0.32
CA ILE A 81 -19.00 0.79 -1.56
C ILE A 81 -19.36 -0.07 -2.78
N LEU A 82 -19.34 -1.40 -2.64
CA LEU A 82 -19.71 -2.30 -3.73
C LEU A 82 -21.20 -2.22 -4.07
N MET A 83 -22.06 -2.02 -3.06
CA MET A 83 -23.50 -1.82 -3.29
C MET A 83 -23.80 -0.46 -3.92
N ASP A 84 -23.00 0.57 -3.65
CA ASP A 84 -23.19 1.91 -4.19
C ASP A 84 -22.97 1.97 -5.71
N MET A 85 -22.12 1.09 -6.27
CA MET A 85 -21.98 0.93 -7.73
C MET A 85 -23.32 0.64 -8.43
N TYR A 86 -24.27 0.03 -7.72
CA TYR A 86 -25.60 -0.29 -8.26
C TYR A 86 -26.69 0.66 -7.77
N ARG A 87 -26.63 1.07 -6.50
CA ARG A 87 -27.70 1.85 -5.86
C ARG A 87 -27.54 3.35 -6.01
N ARG A 88 -26.29 3.83 -6.08
CA ARG A 88 -25.91 5.25 -6.08
C ARG A 88 -24.71 5.50 -7.01
N PRO A 89 -24.73 5.01 -8.26
CA PRO A 89 -23.55 5.07 -9.15
C PRO A 89 -23.10 6.50 -9.42
N ASP A 90 -24.03 7.42 -9.66
CA ASP A 90 -23.72 8.80 -9.99
C ASP A 90 -23.13 9.55 -8.78
N ASP A 91 -23.71 9.35 -7.59
CA ASP A 91 -23.19 9.93 -6.34
C ASP A 91 -21.79 9.39 -6.03
N LEU A 92 -21.55 8.09 -6.28
CA LEU A 92 -20.25 7.46 -6.08
C LEU A 92 -19.20 8.04 -7.04
N LEU A 93 -19.53 8.17 -8.33
CA LEU A 93 -18.62 8.76 -9.31
C LEU A 93 -18.29 10.22 -8.96
N ALA A 94 -19.32 11.01 -8.63
CA ALA A 94 -19.13 12.40 -8.20
C ALA A 94 -18.27 12.51 -6.93
N ALA A 95 -18.44 11.59 -5.97
CA ALA A 95 -17.60 11.55 -4.77
C ALA A 95 -16.15 11.18 -5.09
N CYS A 96 -15.91 10.19 -5.97
CA CYS A 96 -14.57 9.83 -6.42
C CYS A 96 -13.89 11.02 -7.12
N GLU A 97 -14.57 11.70 -8.03
CA GLU A 97 -14.06 12.88 -8.75
C GLU A 97 -13.72 14.03 -7.79
N ALA A 98 -14.61 14.35 -6.85
CA ALA A 98 -14.38 15.40 -5.87
C ALA A 98 -13.16 15.13 -4.97
N TYR A 99 -12.80 13.85 -4.79
CA TYR A 99 -11.71 13.45 -3.91
C TYR A 99 -10.33 13.45 -4.59
N VAL A 100 -10.27 13.43 -5.92
CA VAL A 100 -9.01 13.48 -6.70
C VAL A 100 -8.09 14.63 -6.26
N PRO A 101 -8.50 15.91 -6.29
CA PRO A 101 -7.62 17.03 -5.91
C PRO A 101 -7.24 17.01 -4.42
N VAL A 102 -8.08 16.41 -3.57
CA VAL A 102 -7.80 16.26 -2.14
C VAL A 102 -6.62 15.32 -1.92
N LEU A 103 -6.65 14.16 -2.59
CA LEU A 103 -5.58 13.17 -2.51
C LEU A 103 -4.26 13.71 -3.06
N ILE A 104 -4.28 14.33 -4.25
CA ILE A 104 -3.05 14.92 -4.84
C ILE A 104 -2.43 15.92 -3.87
N LYS A 105 -3.21 16.89 -3.39
CA LYS A 105 -2.72 17.91 -2.45
C LYS A 105 -2.18 17.33 -1.15
N ALA A 106 -2.84 16.30 -0.61
CA ALA A 106 -2.40 15.66 0.62
C ALA A 106 -1.02 15.00 0.44
N ILE A 107 -0.83 14.28 -0.66
CA ILE A 107 0.41 13.54 -0.94
C ILE A 107 1.56 14.47 -1.31
N VAL A 108 1.31 15.50 -2.11
CA VAL A 108 2.30 16.56 -2.41
C VAL A 108 2.76 17.22 -1.12
N GLY A 109 1.83 17.61 -0.23
CA GLY A 109 2.18 18.22 1.05
C GLY A 109 2.93 17.29 2.02
N VAL A 110 2.80 15.97 1.89
CA VAL A 110 3.64 15.00 2.62
C VAL A 110 5.01 14.89 1.96
N SER A 111 5.08 14.75 0.64
CA SER A 111 6.32 14.69 -0.13
C SER A 111 7.19 15.92 0.09
N ASP A 112 6.64 17.14 0.03
CA ASP A 112 7.38 18.39 0.28
C ASP A 112 8.01 18.45 1.67
N ARG A 113 7.31 17.93 2.69
CA ARG A 113 7.81 17.94 4.07
C ARG A 113 8.83 16.86 4.36
N THR A 114 8.79 15.75 3.62
CA THR A 114 9.59 14.55 3.91
C THR A 114 10.65 14.26 2.85
N ASN A 115 10.62 15.00 1.74
CA ASN A 115 11.39 14.77 0.53
C ASN A 115 11.20 13.33 -0.02
N ALA A 116 10.02 12.74 0.20
CA ALA A 116 9.69 11.39 -0.25
C ALA A 116 9.46 11.39 -1.77
N PRO A 117 10.23 10.60 -2.56
CA PRO A 117 10.18 10.62 -4.02
C PRO A 117 9.03 9.79 -4.61
N ALA A 118 8.33 9.03 -3.77
CA ALA A 118 7.28 8.12 -4.20
C ALA A 118 6.09 8.13 -3.23
N ALA A 119 4.92 7.79 -3.76
CA ALA A 119 3.70 7.54 -3.00
C ALA A 119 3.30 6.08 -3.13
N LEU A 120 3.13 5.40 -1.99
CA LEU A 120 2.72 4.01 -1.90
C LEU A 120 1.20 3.89 -1.97
N TYR A 121 0.70 3.32 -3.05
CA TYR A 121 -0.69 2.86 -3.16
C TYR A 121 -0.84 1.47 -2.56
N VAL A 122 -1.95 1.27 -1.85
CA VAL A 122 -2.41 -0.03 -1.36
C VAL A 122 -3.73 -0.34 -2.09
N LEU A 123 -3.72 -1.32 -3.02
CA LEU A 123 -4.72 -1.48 -4.07
C LEU A 123 -5.45 -2.83 -3.99
N HIS A 124 -6.51 -2.91 -3.17
CA HIS A 124 -7.22 -4.15 -2.89
C HIS A 124 -8.57 -4.31 -3.60
N LYS A 125 -9.38 -3.25 -3.76
CA LYS A 125 -10.74 -3.44 -4.36
C LYS A 125 -10.76 -3.43 -5.88
N GLY A 126 -9.72 -2.92 -6.54
CA GLY A 126 -9.60 -2.97 -8.00
C GLY A 126 -9.26 -4.36 -8.55
N ALA A 127 -8.93 -5.31 -7.68
CA ALA A 127 -8.53 -6.66 -8.05
C ALA A 127 -9.62 -7.42 -8.82
N ASP A 128 -9.20 -8.39 -9.65
CA ASP A 128 -10.09 -9.18 -10.51
C ASP A 128 -11.23 -9.85 -9.71
N ALA A 129 -10.98 -10.19 -8.44
CA ALA A 129 -11.95 -10.86 -7.57
C ALA A 129 -13.08 -9.95 -7.04
N PHE A 130 -12.92 -8.62 -7.07
CA PHE A 130 -13.85 -7.67 -6.45
C PHE A 130 -14.77 -6.96 -7.43
N MET A 131 -14.35 -6.79 -8.69
CA MET A 131 -15.14 -6.08 -9.70
C MET A 131 -14.81 -6.60 -11.11
N SER A 132 -15.76 -6.47 -12.03
CA SER A 132 -15.53 -6.77 -13.45
C SER A 132 -14.65 -5.69 -14.10
N GLN A 133 -14.13 -5.97 -15.31
CA GLN A 133 -13.39 -4.98 -16.11
C GLN A 133 -14.22 -3.73 -16.40
N GLU A 134 -15.49 -3.91 -16.79
CA GLU A 134 -16.40 -2.78 -17.03
C GLU A 134 -16.61 -1.92 -15.78
N GLN A 135 -16.73 -2.55 -14.60
CA GLN A 135 -16.85 -1.83 -13.33
C GLN A 135 -15.57 -1.10 -12.97
N PHE A 136 -14.41 -1.72 -13.17
CA PHE A 136 -13.12 -1.11 -12.94
C PHE A 136 -12.92 0.13 -13.82
N GLU A 137 -13.17 0.01 -15.13
CA GLU A 137 -13.09 1.11 -16.09
C GLU A 137 -14.07 2.25 -15.79
N LYS A 138 -15.22 1.94 -15.19
CA LYS A 138 -16.22 2.94 -14.82
C LYS A 138 -15.93 3.62 -13.49
N PHE A 139 -15.71 2.85 -12.42
CA PHE A 139 -15.75 3.35 -11.04
C PHE A 139 -14.38 3.54 -10.38
N TYR A 140 -13.34 2.88 -10.90
CA TYR A 140 -12.04 2.79 -10.23
C TYR A 140 -10.94 3.49 -11.04
N TRP A 141 -10.75 3.08 -12.29
CA TRP A 141 -9.65 3.51 -13.15
C TRP A 141 -9.63 5.02 -13.42
N PRO A 142 -10.72 5.69 -13.82
CA PRO A 142 -10.63 7.06 -14.32
C PRO A 142 -10.08 8.04 -13.28
N THR A 143 -10.62 8.00 -12.07
CA THR A 143 -10.20 8.90 -10.99
C THR A 143 -8.88 8.47 -10.38
N TRP A 144 -8.57 7.17 -10.33
CA TRP A 144 -7.25 6.71 -9.89
C TRP A 144 -6.14 7.17 -10.85
N LYS A 145 -6.35 7.02 -12.16
CA LYS A 145 -5.45 7.51 -13.21
C LYS A 145 -5.19 9.01 -13.07
N GLN A 146 -6.23 9.80 -12.82
CA GLN A 146 -6.06 11.25 -12.57
C GLN A 146 -5.18 11.55 -11.36
N VAL A 147 -5.34 10.84 -10.24
CA VAL A 147 -4.45 11.02 -9.08
C VAL A 147 -3.01 10.65 -9.46
N MET A 148 -2.77 9.51 -10.11
CA MET A 148 -1.42 9.12 -10.52
C MET A 148 -0.78 10.12 -11.47
N LEU A 149 -1.51 10.65 -12.45
CA LEU A 149 -1.02 11.67 -13.37
C LEU A 149 -0.69 12.98 -12.65
N GLY A 150 -1.55 13.43 -11.72
CA GLY A 150 -1.27 14.62 -10.93
C GLY A 150 -0.04 14.47 -10.03
N LEU A 151 0.18 13.28 -9.46
CA LEU A 151 1.42 13.01 -8.71
C LEU A 151 2.65 12.97 -9.63
N TYR A 152 2.52 12.38 -10.81
CA TYR A 152 3.59 12.34 -11.81
C TYR A 152 4.02 13.73 -12.28
N GLU A 153 3.07 14.66 -12.49
CA GLU A 153 3.33 16.06 -12.85
C GLU A 153 4.14 16.80 -11.76
N GLU A 154 3.96 16.41 -10.50
CA GLU A 154 4.71 16.92 -9.34
C GLU A 154 6.04 16.17 -9.11
N GLY A 155 6.41 15.25 -10.00
CA GLY A 155 7.65 14.46 -9.91
C GLY A 155 7.60 13.33 -8.88
N ILE A 156 6.41 12.94 -8.41
CA ILE A 156 6.21 11.88 -7.42
C ILE A 156 5.90 10.57 -8.15
N THR A 157 6.75 9.55 -7.94
CA THR A 157 6.55 8.22 -8.52
C THR A 157 5.42 7.47 -7.81
N SER A 158 4.51 6.85 -8.56
CA SER A 158 3.47 6.01 -7.95
C SER A 158 4.02 4.59 -7.75
N TYR A 159 4.19 4.18 -6.48
CA TYR A 159 4.50 2.80 -6.13
C TYR A 159 3.20 2.06 -5.86
N LEU A 160 2.86 1.11 -6.72
CA LEU A 160 1.60 0.39 -6.70
C LEU A 160 1.78 -0.95 -6.00
N PHE A 161 1.36 -1.07 -4.75
CA PHE A 161 1.18 -2.37 -4.12
C PHE A 161 -0.17 -2.95 -4.54
N ILE A 162 -0.11 -3.87 -5.51
CA ILE A 162 -1.24 -4.47 -6.20
C ILE A 162 -1.59 -5.79 -5.51
N GLU A 163 -2.63 -5.73 -4.66
CA GLU A 163 -3.07 -6.88 -3.86
C GLU A 163 -3.96 -7.83 -4.67
N GLY A 164 -3.80 -9.13 -4.42
CA GLY A 164 -4.48 -10.15 -5.21
C GLY A 164 -4.04 -10.14 -6.67
N SER A 165 -4.99 -10.33 -7.59
CA SER A 165 -4.71 -10.44 -9.01
C SER A 165 -5.25 -9.26 -9.81
N TYR A 166 -4.44 -8.77 -10.75
CA TYR A 166 -4.75 -7.70 -11.70
C TYR A 166 -4.57 -8.19 -13.15
N ASN A 167 -4.86 -9.47 -13.42
CA ASN A 167 -4.63 -10.09 -14.73
C ASN A 167 -5.43 -9.40 -15.85
N THR A 168 -6.60 -8.83 -15.51
CA THR A 168 -7.44 -8.12 -16.49
C THR A 168 -7.20 -6.60 -16.53
N ARG A 169 -6.30 -6.07 -15.67
CA ARG A 169 -6.06 -4.63 -15.51
C ARG A 169 -4.74 -4.16 -16.12
N LEU A 170 -3.91 -5.07 -16.63
CA LEU A 170 -2.55 -4.77 -17.09
C LEU A 170 -2.57 -3.76 -18.23
N GLU A 171 -3.50 -3.88 -19.17
CA GLU A 171 -3.66 -2.97 -20.29
C GLU A 171 -4.01 -1.54 -19.82
N ASN A 172 -4.79 -1.40 -18.75
CA ASN A 172 -5.06 -0.08 -18.17
C ASN A 172 -3.79 0.54 -17.56
N LEU A 173 -3.03 -0.23 -16.78
CA LEU A 173 -1.74 0.23 -16.24
C LEU A 173 -0.79 0.68 -17.36
N ALA A 174 -0.80 0.01 -18.51
CA ALA A 174 0.02 0.33 -19.67
C ALA A 174 -0.33 1.68 -20.35
N GLU A 175 -1.43 2.34 -19.96
CA GLU A 175 -1.81 3.68 -20.43
C GLU A 175 -1.06 4.82 -19.73
N MET A 176 -0.34 4.54 -18.63
CA MET A 176 0.43 5.56 -17.90
C MET A 176 1.71 5.96 -18.65
N PRO A 177 2.30 7.13 -18.35
CA PRO A 177 3.57 7.54 -18.95
C PRO A 177 4.68 6.55 -18.61
N GLU A 178 5.54 6.19 -19.56
CA GLU A 178 6.68 5.31 -19.30
C GLU A 178 7.52 5.83 -18.11
N LYS A 179 8.05 4.90 -17.31
CA LYS A 179 8.88 5.17 -16.12
C LYS A 179 8.17 5.94 -15.00
N SER A 180 6.83 6.05 -15.04
CA SER A 180 6.05 6.73 -13.99
C SER A 180 5.66 5.84 -12.80
N LEU A 181 5.77 4.51 -12.94
CA LEU A 181 5.25 3.53 -11.99
C LEU A 181 6.31 2.56 -11.49
N VAL A 182 6.16 2.15 -10.22
CA VAL A 182 6.63 0.86 -9.72
C VAL A 182 5.40 -0.03 -9.54
N CYS A 183 5.33 -1.16 -10.25
CA CYS A 183 4.20 -2.10 -10.19
C CYS A 183 4.59 -3.33 -9.37
N HIS A 184 4.16 -3.38 -8.11
CA HIS A 184 4.45 -4.45 -7.17
C HIS A 184 3.25 -5.40 -7.06
N PHE A 185 3.38 -6.60 -7.61
CA PHE A 185 2.29 -7.58 -7.70
C PHE A 185 2.30 -8.62 -6.58
N ASP A 186 1.10 -9.06 -6.19
CA ASP A 186 0.84 -10.22 -5.31
C ASP A 186 0.61 -11.54 -6.09
N GLN A 187 -0.58 -11.71 -6.67
CA GLN A 187 -1.02 -12.98 -7.29
C GLN A 187 -1.24 -12.87 -8.81
N THR A 188 -0.69 -11.84 -9.44
CA THR A 188 -0.83 -11.62 -10.88
C THR A 188 0.15 -12.50 -11.67
N ASP A 189 -0.22 -12.94 -12.87
CA ASP A 189 0.65 -13.74 -13.73
C ASP A 189 1.85 -12.92 -14.20
N MET A 190 3.03 -13.23 -13.64
CA MET A 190 4.25 -12.49 -13.91
C MET A 190 4.76 -12.63 -15.35
N LYS A 191 4.38 -13.69 -16.09
CA LYS A 191 4.73 -13.78 -17.51
C LYS A 191 3.95 -12.75 -18.32
N ARG A 192 2.66 -12.62 -18.05
CA ARG A 192 1.83 -11.58 -18.67
C ARG A 192 2.27 -10.18 -18.25
N VAL A 193 2.62 -9.98 -16.98
CA VAL A 193 3.20 -8.71 -16.50
C VAL A 193 4.46 -8.37 -17.29
N LYS A 194 5.37 -9.33 -17.50
CA LYS A 194 6.57 -9.13 -18.32
C LYS A 194 6.21 -8.64 -19.71
N GLU A 195 5.32 -9.36 -20.40
CA GLU A 195 4.90 -9.04 -21.77
C GLU A 195 4.28 -7.64 -21.94
N VAL A 196 3.51 -7.18 -20.95
CA VAL A 196 2.68 -5.96 -21.08
C VAL A 196 3.35 -4.72 -20.50
N LEU A 197 4.13 -4.87 -19.43
CA LEU A 197 4.53 -3.75 -18.57
C LEU A 197 6.05 -3.60 -18.37
N SER A 198 6.85 -4.65 -18.56
CA SER A 198 8.25 -4.65 -18.11
C SER A 198 9.21 -3.79 -18.94
N ASP A 199 8.82 -3.41 -20.15
CA ASP A 199 9.53 -2.44 -20.98
C ASP A 199 9.26 -1.00 -20.57
N LYS A 200 8.13 -0.75 -19.87
CA LYS A 200 7.67 0.60 -19.51
C LYS A 200 7.92 0.97 -18.05
N TYR A 201 7.79 0.02 -17.13
CA TYR A 201 7.75 0.28 -15.69
C TYR A 201 8.72 -0.59 -14.90
N ILE A 202 8.99 -0.19 -13.66
CA ILE A 202 9.70 -1.04 -12.70
C ILE A 202 8.71 -2.10 -12.22
N ILE A 203 9.07 -3.37 -12.34
CA ILE A 203 8.25 -4.49 -11.85
C ILE A 203 8.79 -4.97 -10.51
N ALA A 204 7.90 -5.25 -9.56
CA ALA A 204 8.24 -5.83 -8.27
C ALA A 204 7.29 -6.97 -7.90
N GLY A 205 7.74 -7.85 -7.01
CA GLY A 205 6.98 -9.01 -6.56
C GLY A 205 7.61 -10.32 -7.03
N ASN A 206 6.89 -11.43 -7.07
CA ASN A 206 5.61 -11.64 -6.42
C ASN A 206 5.64 -12.87 -5.50
N VAL A 207 6.76 -13.09 -4.80
CA VAL A 207 7.00 -14.28 -3.98
C VAL A 207 5.83 -14.49 -3.00
N PRO A 208 5.06 -15.58 -3.12
CA PRO A 208 3.86 -15.79 -2.32
C PRO A 208 4.15 -15.87 -0.83
N ALA A 209 3.32 -15.23 -0.01
CA ALA A 209 3.41 -15.33 1.45
C ALA A 209 3.32 -16.78 1.95
N SER A 210 2.56 -17.64 1.26
CA SER A 210 2.46 -19.06 1.60
C SER A 210 3.79 -19.81 1.48
N LEU A 211 4.66 -19.47 0.52
CA LEU A 211 6.00 -20.05 0.43
C LEU A 211 6.87 -19.61 1.61
N MET A 212 6.79 -18.32 1.96
CA MET A 212 7.52 -17.76 3.10
C MET A 212 7.08 -18.40 4.43
N SER A 213 5.77 -18.50 4.69
CA SER A 213 5.28 -19.06 5.96
C SER A 213 5.41 -20.58 6.02
N VAL A 214 4.86 -21.31 5.03
CA VAL A 214 4.68 -22.77 5.14
C VAL A 214 5.39 -23.61 4.06
N GLY A 215 5.91 -22.99 2.99
CA GLY A 215 6.67 -23.70 1.95
C GLY A 215 8.01 -24.27 2.42
N SER A 216 8.65 -25.13 1.62
CA SER A 216 10.03 -25.54 1.89
C SER A 216 11.02 -24.46 1.44
N THR A 217 12.22 -24.44 2.02
CA THR A 217 13.29 -23.50 1.61
C THR A 217 13.71 -23.73 0.16
N ASP A 218 13.66 -24.98 -0.33
CA ASP A 218 14.03 -25.32 -1.70
C ASP A 218 12.96 -24.86 -2.70
N ASP A 219 11.67 -25.02 -2.37
CA ASP A 219 10.57 -24.49 -3.20
C ASP A 219 10.63 -22.96 -3.29
N LEU A 220 10.92 -22.30 -2.16
CA LEU A 220 11.11 -20.84 -2.12
C LEU A 220 12.27 -20.42 -3.03
N ARG A 221 13.43 -21.08 -2.92
CA ARG A 221 14.60 -20.77 -3.75
C ARG A 221 14.31 -20.98 -5.23
N ALA A 222 13.69 -22.11 -5.58
CA ALA A 222 13.31 -22.41 -6.96
C ALA A 222 12.35 -21.34 -7.51
N TYR A 223 11.36 -20.92 -6.72
CA TYR A 223 10.43 -19.86 -7.12
C TYR A 223 11.14 -18.52 -7.36
N CYS A 224 12.03 -18.12 -6.44
CA CYS A 224 12.80 -16.88 -6.58
C CYS A 224 13.73 -16.93 -7.81
N ASP A 225 14.44 -18.04 -8.01
CA ASP A 225 15.35 -18.23 -9.14
C ASP A 225 14.60 -18.19 -10.48
N ASN A 226 13.42 -18.82 -10.57
CA ASN A 226 12.57 -18.75 -11.76
C ASN A 226 12.11 -17.32 -12.08
N LEU A 227 11.79 -16.52 -11.05
CA LEU A 227 11.41 -15.12 -11.24
C LEU A 227 12.60 -14.27 -11.72
N VAL A 228 13.78 -14.47 -11.13
CA VAL A 228 15.01 -13.77 -11.56
C VAL A 228 15.35 -14.14 -13.00
N GLU A 229 15.25 -15.42 -13.39
CA GLU A 229 15.44 -15.85 -14.76
C GLU A 229 14.39 -15.23 -15.71
N LEU A 230 13.11 -15.24 -15.32
CA LEU A 230 12.02 -14.67 -16.10
C LEU A 230 12.27 -13.19 -16.44
N PHE A 231 12.81 -12.40 -15.52
CA PHE A 231 13.07 -10.97 -15.70
C PHE A 231 14.54 -10.63 -16.00
N SER A 232 15.37 -11.61 -16.35
CA SER A 232 16.82 -11.42 -16.55
C SER A 232 17.20 -10.47 -17.69
N ASP A 233 16.31 -10.29 -18.66
CA ASP A 233 16.44 -9.43 -19.85
C ASP A 233 15.63 -8.13 -19.75
N THR A 234 15.02 -7.83 -18.59
CA THR A 234 14.23 -6.62 -18.41
C THR A 234 15.05 -5.50 -17.76
N PRO A 235 14.73 -4.22 -18.04
CA PRO A 235 15.53 -3.10 -17.57
C PRO A 235 15.44 -2.88 -16.05
N ALA A 236 14.33 -3.27 -15.41
CA ALA A 236 14.11 -3.03 -14.00
C ALA A 236 13.13 -4.03 -13.36
N TYR A 237 13.67 -4.92 -12.54
CA TYR A 237 12.91 -5.86 -11.73
C TYR A 237 13.43 -5.89 -10.28
N ILE A 238 12.50 -5.87 -9.31
CA ILE A 238 12.77 -5.95 -7.88
C ILE A 238 12.14 -7.24 -7.36
N LEU A 239 12.95 -8.24 -7.01
CA LEU A 239 12.43 -9.41 -6.32
C LEU A 239 11.83 -8.98 -4.98
N ALA A 240 10.53 -9.17 -4.81
CA ALA A 240 9.81 -8.82 -3.60
C ALA A 240 8.72 -9.85 -3.28
N HIS A 241 8.24 -9.83 -2.04
CA HIS A 241 7.12 -10.67 -1.60
C HIS A 241 5.81 -10.13 -2.15
N GLY A 242 4.86 -11.01 -2.49
CA GLY A 242 3.54 -10.62 -3.00
C GLY A 242 2.64 -9.96 -1.95
N CYS A 243 2.78 -10.33 -0.68
CA CYS A 243 2.12 -9.69 0.44
C CYS A 243 2.88 -9.92 1.75
N TYR A 244 2.37 -9.34 2.83
CA TYR A 244 2.93 -9.57 4.17
C TYR A 244 2.76 -11.03 4.60
N PHE A 245 3.75 -11.54 5.33
CA PHE A 245 3.73 -12.89 5.90
C PHE A 245 4.16 -12.84 7.35
N GLU A 246 3.63 -13.78 8.12
CA GLU A 246 4.05 -14.04 9.51
C GLU A 246 4.74 -15.40 9.59
N ASN A 247 5.54 -15.60 10.63
CA ASN A 247 6.11 -16.91 10.99
C ASN A 247 6.96 -17.55 9.87
N THR A 248 8.05 -16.89 9.46
CA THR A 248 9.08 -17.46 8.57
C THR A 248 10.31 -17.92 9.34
N THR A 249 11.23 -18.61 8.68
CA THR A 249 12.53 -19.01 9.24
C THR A 249 13.67 -18.17 8.67
N ASP A 250 14.76 -18.03 9.43
CA ASP A 250 15.97 -17.34 8.97
C ASP A 250 16.55 -17.94 7.68
N ASP A 251 16.44 -19.26 7.51
CA ASP A 251 16.95 -19.95 6.31
C ASP A 251 16.15 -19.59 5.06
N LYS A 252 14.84 -19.38 5.19
CA LYS A 252 14.00 -18.88 4.09
C LYS A 252 14.33 -17.43 3.77
N MET A 253 14.54 -16.59 4.77
CA MET A 253 14.98 -15.20 4.56
C MET A 253 16.33 -15.15 3.85
N ARG A 254 17.29 -16.00 4.24
CA ARG A 254 18.59 -16.13 3.55
C ARG A 254 18.41 -16.61 2.11
N ALA A 255 17.62 -17.66 1.89
CA ALA A 255 17.36 -18.17 0.53
C ALA A 255 16.76 -17.10 -0.39
N PHE A 256 15.79 -16.32 0.09
CA PHE A 256 15.22 -15.19 -0.65
C PHE A 256 16.27 -14.12 -0.99
N MET A 257 17.09 -13.71 -0.02
CA MET A 257 18.14 -12.70 -0.22
C MET A 257 19.26 -13.17 -1.16
N ASP A 258 19.60 -14.46 -1.14
CA ASP A 258 20.70 -15.01 -1.93
C ASP A 258 20.31 -15.21 -3.41
N SER A 259 19.02 -15.32 -3.73
CA SER A 259 18.54 -15.42 -5.12
C SER A 259 18.85 -14.20 -5.98
N VAL A 260 19.04 -13.01 -5.38
CA VAL A 260 19.39 -11.77 -6.11
C VAL A 260 20.89 -11.43 -6.10
N LYS A 261 21.71 -12.10 -5.28
CA LYS A 261 23.15 -11.77 -5.11
C LYS A 261 24.07 -12.55 -6.06
N LYS A 262 23.61 -12.90 -7.26
CA LYS A 262 24.35 -13.72 -8.23
C LYS A 262 25.13 -12.86 -9.23
#